data_AF-A0AA35NIZ6-F1
#
_entry.id   AF-A0AA35NIZ6-F1
#
_cell.length_a   1.000
_cell.length_b   1.000
_cell.length_c   1.000
_cell.angle_alpha   90.00
_cell.angle_beta   90.00
_cell.angle_gamma   90.00
#
_symmetry.space_group_name_H-M   'P 1'
#
loop_
_entity.id
_entity.type
_entity.pdbx_description
1 polymer ?
#
loop_
_entity_poly.entity_id
_entity_poly.type
_entity_poly.pdbx_seq_one_letter_code
_entity_poly.pdbx_strand_id
1 'polypeptide(L)'
;MNGAGNDSFEYLLQLTKTLTAECRSNRQETDRIELLLKRLAKQSGISYDKFSRNIIPDQWKDNGTQMVSTPSESQQLICENFKLIYEIEKQEYFNAKIIALVSNINEHFSYIKNFIDEQNVIRGRDVAVFASEKLDERNKNLHKNYNLLKTENEETKRKLHTVIEQFEILLKEIDWKSIPKDSRHYTRFQKQLEYLQNAYQILK
;
A
#
# COMPACT_ATOMS: atom_id res chain seq x y z
N MET A 1 12.23 3.37 -9.29
CA MET A 1 12.14 4.83 -9.06
C MET A 1 11.15 5.06 -7.94
N ASN A 2 11.54 5.89 -6.98
CA ASN A 2 10.89 6.12 -5.69
C ASN A 2 9.50 6.76 -5.83
N GLY A 3 8.54 6.38 -4.98
CA GLY A 3 7.23 7.05 -4.94
C GLY A 3 6.25 6.65 -3.85
N ALA A 4 6.45 5.53 -3.14
CA ALA A 4 5.46 5.04 -2.16
C ALA A 4 5.43 5.80 -0.80
N GLY A 5 6.26 6.84 -0.64
CA GLY A 5 6.32 7.66 0.58
C GLY A 5 5.68 9.05 0.46
N ASN A 6 5.14 9.41 -0.71
CA ASN A 6 4.66 10.77 -0.96
C ASN A 6 3.17 10.97 -0.63
N ASP A 7 2.34 9.92 -0.69
CA ASP A 7 0.88 10.06 -0.58
C ASP A 7 0.39 10.49 0.81
N SER A 8 1.02 10.03 1.89
CA SER A 8 0.55 10.37 3.25
C SER A 8 0.79 11.83 3.60
N PHE A 9 1.92 12.39 3.16
CA PHE A 9 2.24 13.81 3.34
C PHE A 9 1.47 14.69 2.36
N GLU A 10 1.22 14.21 1.15
CA GLU A 10 0.41 14.90 0.15
C GLU A 10 -1.06 14.97 0.56
N TYR A 11 -1.60 13.89 1.17
CA TYR A 11 -2.92 13.88 1.78
C TYR A 11 -3.02 14.84 2.98
N LEU A 12 -2.03 14.85 3.89
CA LEU A 12 -1.98 15.81 4.99
C LEU A 12 -1.89 17.26 4.51
N LEU A 13 -1.13 17.50 3.44
CA LEU A 13 -1.03 18.81 2.79
C LEU A 13 -2.36 19.23 2.16
N GLN A 14 -3.08 18.29 1.54
CA GLN A 14 -4.40 18.55 0.98
C GLN A 14 -5.41 18.89 2.08
N LEU A 15 -5.40 18.14 3.18
CA LEU A 15 -6.30 18.37 4.32
C LEU A 15 -6.05 19.73 4.99
N THR A 16 -4.78 20.11 5.15
CA THR A 16 -4.41 21.45 5.68
C THR A 16 -4.78 22.57 4.72
N LYS A 17 -4.65 22.36 3.40
CA LYS A 17 -5.15 23.33 2.40
C LYS A 17 -6.66 23.51 2.50
N THR A 18 -7.42 22.42 2.61
CA THR A 18 -8.89 22.46 2.74
C THR A 18 -9.33 23.14 4.04
N LEU A 19 -8.71 22.80 5.17
CA LEU A 19 -8.97 23.48 6.46
C LEU A 19 -8.65 24.98 6.40
N THR A 20 -7.56 25.36 5.74
CA THR A 20 -7.19 26.77 5.58
C THR A 20 -8.19 27.51 4.70
N ALA A 21 -8.70 26.86 3.64
CA ALA A 21 -9.73 27.41 2.79
C ALA A 21 -11.06 27.59 3.54
N GLU A 22 -11.48 26.59 4.33
CA GLU A 22 -12.68 26.70 5.16
C GLU A 22 -12.55 27.78 6.24
N CYS A 23 -11.41 27.90 6.92
CA CYS A 23 -11.18 28.99 7.87
C CYS A 23 -11.29 30.37 7.22
N ARG A 24 -10.81 30.53 5.98
CA ARG A 24 -10.96 31.78 5.22
C ARG A 24 -12.42 32.03 4.81
N SER A 25 -13.12 30.99 4.35
CA SER A 25 -14.54 31.08 4.00
C SER A 25 -15.39 31.46 5.22
N ASN A 26 -15.17 30.81 6.36
CA ASN A 26 -15.87 31.08 7.60
C ASN A 26 -15.60 32.53 8.10
N ARG A 27 -14.38 33.03 7.94
CA ARG A 27 -14.06 34.43 8.22
C ARG A 27 -14.82 35.39 7.31
N GLN A 28 -14.90 35.11 6.00
CA GLN A 28 -15.68 35.93 5.06
C GLN A 28 -17.18 35.90 5.36
N GLU A 29 -17.72 34.75 5.76
CA GLU A 29 -19.11 34.64 6.20
C GLU A 29 -19.35 35.43 7.49
N THR A 30 -18.42 35.37 8.44
CA THR A 30 -18.45 36.15 9.67
C THR A 30 -18.42 37.66 9.38
N ASP A 31 -17.53 38.11 8.50
CA ASP A 31 -17.44 39.50 8.05
C ASP A 31 -18.74 39.95 7.34
N ARG A 32 -19.37 39.05 6.58
CA ARG A 32 -20.65 39.32 5.92
C ARG A 32 -21.79 39.46 6.93
N ILE A 33 -21.84 38.59 7.94
CA ILE A 33 -22.79 38.70 9.06
C ILE A 33 -22.57 40.02 9.81
N GLU A 34 -21.31 40.39 10.07
CA GLU A 34 -20.96 41.66 10.71
C GLU A 34 -21.47 42.87 9.90
N LEU A 35 -21.30 42.82 8.58
CA LEU A 35 -21.74 43.88 7.67
C LEU A 35 -23.27 43.97 7.59
N LEU A 36 -23.96 42.82 7.63
CA LEU A 36 -25.42 42.76 7.73
C LEU A 36 -25.90 43.37 9.06
N LEU A 37 -25.28 43.00 10.19
CA LEU A 37 -25.59 43.57 11.50
C LEU A 37 -25.34 45.09 11.53
N LYS A 38 -24.26 45.59 10.92
CA LYS A 38 -24.00 47.04 10.76
C LYS A 38 -25.08 47.73 9.92
N ARG A 39 -25.57 47.10 8.84
CA ARG A 39 -26.67 47.66 8.03
C ARG A 39 -27.98 47.68 8.80
N LEU A 40 -28.27 46.62 9.55
CA LEU A 40 -29.48 46.49 10.37
C LEU A 40 -29.48 47.52 11.51
N ALA A 41 -28.33 47.74 12.14
CA ALA A 41 -28.10 48.81 13.12
C ALA A 41 -28.33 50.21 12.50
N LYS A 42 -27.78 50.45 11.29
CA LYS A 42 -28.01 51.71 10.56
C LYS A 42 -29.48 51.94 10.20
N GLN A 43 -30.20 50.90 9.79
CA GLN A 43 -31.62 50.99 9.43
C GLN A 43 -32.52 51.22 10.65
N SER A 44 -32.15 50.67 11.81
CA SER A 44 -32.86 50.84 13.07
C SER A 44 -32.48 52.12 13.82
N GLY A 45 -31.52 52.91 13.33
CA GLY A 45 -31.05 54.14 13.98
C GLY A 45 -30.25 53.90 15.27
N ILE A 46 -29.81 52.66 15.52
CA ILE A 46 -29.09 52.23 16.73
C ILE A 46 -27.61 52.01 16.37
N SER A 47 -26.68 52.45 17.22
CA SER A 47 -25.25 52.21 16.99
C SER A 47 -24.92 50.71 17.00
N TYR A 48 -23.99 50.27 16.15
CA TYR A 48 -23.54 48.88 16.08
C TYR A 48 -23.03 48.35 17.43
N ASP A 49 -22.30 49.18 18.20
CA ASP A 49 -21.81 48.85 19.55
C ASP A 49 -22.93 48.73 20.60
N LYS A 50 -24.09 49.32 20.30
CA LYS A 50 -25.30 49.10 21.08
C LYS A 50 -25.87 47.72 20.71
N PHE A 51 -26.09 47.45 19.43
CA PHE A 51 -26.66 46.18 18.95
C PHE A 51 -25.85 44.91 19.34
N SER A 52 -24.52 45.01 19.43
CA SER A 52 -23.61 43.90 19.76
C SER A 52 -23.38 43.69 21.26
N ARG A 53 -23.75 44.66 22.11
CA ARG A 53 -23.81 44.45 23.55
C ARG A 53 -25.10 43.68 23.86
N ASN A 54 -25.06 42.80 24.85
CA ASN A 54 -26.28 42.30 25.50
C ASN A 54 -27.01 43.51 26.11
N ILE A 55 -27.74 44.27 25.30
CA ILE A 55 -28.64 45.30 25.79
C ILE A 55 -29.87 44.55 26.27
N ILE A 56 -29.83 44.17 27.54
CA ILE A 56 -31.03 44.27 28.35
C ILE A 56 -31.48 45.73 28.17
N PRO A 57 -32.66 46.02 27.58
CA PRO A 57 -33.12 47.37 27.29
C PRO A 57 -32.87 48.28 28.49
N ASP A 58 -32.46 49.54 28.32
CA ASP A 58 -32.35 50.47 29.46
C ASP A 58 -33.71 50.68 30.18
N GLN A 59 -34.81 50.21 29.58
CA GLN A 59 -36.15 50.07 30.18
C GLN A 59 -36.23 48.99 31.28
N TRP A 60 -35.23 48.12 31.36
CA TRP A 60 -35.11 47.00 32.31
C TRP A 60 -33.95 47.19 33.29
N LYS A 61 -33.22 48.32 33.21
CA LYS A 61 -32.34 48.75 34.28
C LYS A 61 -33.17 49.56 35.25
N ASP A 62 -33.46 48.96 36.39
CA ASP A 62 -34.12 49.55 37.54
C ASP A 62 -33.65 51.00 37.79
N ASN A 63 -34.46 51.95 37.35
CA ASN A 63 -34.58 53.24 37.98
C ASN A 63 -36.06 53.35 38.35
N GLY A 64 -36.31 53.43 39.65
CA GLY A 64 -37.63 53.35 40.25
C GLY A 64 -38.67 54.22 39.56
N THR A 65 -39.93 53.80 39.70
CA THR A 65 -41.15 54.43 39.16
C THR A 65 -41.37 54.31 37.65
N GLN A 66 -41.73 53.11 37.20
CA GLN A 66 -42.94 52.90 36.40
C GLN A 66 -43.38 51.45 36.61
N MET A 67 -44.66 51.23 36.86
CA MET A 67 -45.25 49.90 36.78
C MET A 67 -44.97 49.38 35.37
N VAL A 68 -43.95 48.54 35.20
CA VAL A 68 -43.78 47.73 34.00
C VAL A 68 -44.98 46.80 34.04
N SER A 69 -46.02 47.18 33.31
CA SER A 69 -47.18 46.35 33.05
C SER A 69 -46.67 44.96 32.71
N THR A 70 -47.12 43.97 33.49
CA THR A 70 -46.87 42.56 33.25
C THR A 70 -47.01 42.31 31.76
N PRO A 71 -45.98 41.76 31.07
CA PRO A 71 -46.03 41.60 29.63
C PRO A 71 -47.33 40.87 29.28
N SER A 72 -48.07 41.40 28.32
CA SER A 72 -49.35 40.79 27.96
C SER A 72 -49.10 39.35 27.56
N GLU A 73 -50.06 38.46 27.81
CA GLU A 73 -49.96 37.04 27.46
C GLU A 73 -49.51 36.84 26.01
N SER A 74 -49.95 37.72 25.10
CA SER A 74 -49.49 37.76 23.71
C SER A 74 -48.00 38.03 23.54
N GLN A 75 -47.39 38.93 24.32
CA GLN A 75 -45.95 39.23 24.26
C GLN A 75 -45.11 38.08 24.83
N GLN A 76 -45.58 37.42 25.89
CA GLN A 76 -44.93 36.21 26.43
C GLN A 76 -44.96 35.08 25.41
N LEU A 77 -46.12 34.82 24.81
CA LEU A 77 -46.28 33.79 23.77
C LEU A 77 -45.41 34.08 22.53
N ILE A 78 -45.25 35.35 22.13
CA ILE A 78 -44.36 35.73 21.03
C ILE A 78 -42.90 35.41 21.38
N CYS A 79 -42.44 35.76 22.59
CA CYS A 79 -41.09 35.45 23.03
C CYS A 79 -40.83 33.94 23.15
N GLU A 80 -41.79 33.18 23.66
CA GLU A 80 -41.70 31.71 23.73
C GLU A 80 -41.66 31.10 22.32
N ASN A 81 -42.47 31.62 21.39
CA ASN A 81 -42.47 31.15 20.01
C ASN A 81 -41.11 31.39 19.32
N PHE A 82 -40.52 32.58 19.47
CA PHE A 82 -39.18 32.85 18.96
C PHE A 82 -38.11 31.94 19.57
N LYS A 83 -38.21 31.65 20.86
CA LYS A 83 -37.30 30.73 21.53
C LYS A 83 -37.44 29.30 20.98
N LEU A 84 -38.67 28.85 20.76
CA LEU A 84 -38.94 27.53 20.17
C LEU A 84 -38.44 27.43 18.74
N ILE A 85 -38.65 28.45 17.91
CA ILE A 85 -38.13 28.51 16.54
C ILE A 85 -36.60 28.40 16.55
N TYR A 86 -35.94 29.15 17.43
CA TYR A 86 -34.48 29.09 17.57
C TYR A 86 -33.98 27.71 18.01
N GLU A 87 -34.68 27.05 18.94
CA GLU A 87 -34.33 25.69 19.36
C GLU A 87 -34.53 24.66 18.24
N ILE A 88 -35.60 24.81 17.43
CA ILE A 88 -35.85 23.96 16.26
C ILE A 88 -34.75 24.13 15.21
N GLU A 89 -34.41 25.36 14.83
CA GLU A 89 -33.34 25.62 13.85
C GLU A 89 -31.99 25.08 14.33
N LYS A 90 -31.70 25.23 15.63
CA LYS A 90 -30.49 24.67 16.23
C LYS A 90 -30.48 23.14 16.12
N GLN A 91 -31.60 22.48 16.43
CA GLN A 91 -31.73 21.03 16.32
C GLN A 91 -31.55 20.56 14.88
N GLU A 92 -32.15 21.25 13.90
CA GLU A 92 -32.02 20.95 12.48
C GLU A 92 -30.57 21.09 12.00
N TYR A 93 -29.88 22.15 12.41
CA TYR A 93 -28.46 22.34 12.11
C TYR A 93 -27.59 21.20 12.63
N PHE A 94 -27.80 20.77 13.89
CA PHE A 94 -27.07 19.64 14.45
C PHE A 94 -27.39 18.33 13.73
N ASN A 95 -28.67 18.09 13.39
CA ASN A 95 -29.07 16.91 12.64
C ASN A 95 -28.42 16.87 11.26
N ALA A 96 -28.37 17.99 10.53
CA ALA A 96 -27.70 18.09 9.25
C ALA A 96 -26.19 17.77 9.37
N LYS A 97 -25.52 18.30 10.41
CA LYS A 97 -24.12 17.99 10.72
C LYS A 97 -23.91 16.51 11.03
N ILE A 98 -24.79 15.89 11.80
CA ILE A 98 -24.70 14.45 12.14
C ILE A 98 -24.88 13.61 10.88
N ILE A 99 -25.86 13.92 10.03
CA ILE A 99 -26.07 13.20 8.76
C ILE A 99 -24.84 13.31 7.86
N ALA A 100 -24.26 14.51 7.74
CA ALA A 100 -23.03 14.71 6.98
C ALA A 100 -21.87 13.88 7.54
N LEU A 101 -21.73 13.82 8.87
CA LEU A 101 -20.70 13.02 9.52
C LEU A 101 -20.89 11.51 9.25
N VAL A 102 -22.12 11.01 9.35
CA VAL A 102 -22.46 9.61 9.04
C VAL A 102 -22.16 9.29 7.58
N SER A 103 -22.49 10.21 6.65
CA SER A 103 -22.16 10.07 5.24
C SER A 103 -20.65 9.95 5.02
N ASN A 104 -19.87 10.82 5.67
CA ASN A 104 -18.41 10.83 5.53
C ASN A 104 -17.77 9.54 6.11
N ILE A 105 -18.29 9.05 7.24
CA ILE A 105 -17.88 7.76 7.81
C ILE A 105 -18.15 6.60 6.84
N ASN A 106 -19.33 6.57 6.21
CA ASN A 106 -19.67 5.54 5.21
C ASN A 106 -18.77 5.61 3.97
N GLU A 107 -18.39 6.82 3.56
CA GLU A 107 -17.46 7.02 2.45
C GLU A 107 -16.06 6.46 2.82
N HIS A 108 -15.57 6.74 4.03
CA HIS A 108 -14.33 6.16 4.53
C HIS A 108 -14.36 4.62 4.60
N PHE A 109 -15.46 4.02 5.03
CA PHE A 109 -15.60 2.56 4.97
C PHE A 109 -15.53 2.02 3.54
N SER A 110 -16.08 2.75 2.58
CA SER A 110 -16.01 2.39 1.16
C SER A 110 -14.57 2.47 0.63
N TYR A 111 -13.81 3.51 1.01
CA TYR A 111 -12.39 3.62 0.66
C TYR A 111 -11.54 2.49 1.26
N ILE A 112 -11.77 2.13 2.52
CA ILE A 112 -11.07 1.01 3.17
C ILE A 112 -11.35 -0.30 2.43
N LYS A 113 -12.61 -0.55 2.07
CA LYS A 113 -12.99 -1.74 1.31
C LYS A 113 -12.26 -1.79 -0.04
N ASN A 114 -12.28 -0.69 -0.79
CA ASN A 114 -11.62 -0.61 -2.09
C ASN A 114 -10.10 -0.85 -1.96
N PHE A 115 -9.48 -0.28 -0.93
CA PHE A 115 -8.06 -0.50 -0.66
C PHE A 115 -7.74 -1.98 -0.39
N ILE A 116 -8.57 -2.68 0.40
CA ILE A 116 -8.40 -4.11 0.66
C ILE A 116 -8.54 -4.92 -0.64
N ASP A 117 -9.54 -4.60 -1.45
CA ASP A 117 -9.76 -5.27 -2.73
C ASP A 117 -8.58 -5.07 -3.70
N GLU A 118 -8.07 -3.83 -3.82
CA GLU A 118 -6.87 -3.51 -4.59
C GLU A 118 -5.63 -4.28 -4.09
N GLN A 119 -5.42 -4.31 -2.78
CA GLN A 119 -4.28 -5.02 -2.20
C GLN A 119 -4.35 -6.53 -2.42
N ASN A 120 -5.55 -7.12 -2.38
CA ASN A 120 -5.76 -8.54 -2.69
C ASN A 120 -5.48 -8.84 -4.17
N VAL A 121 -5.91 -7.97 -5.10
CA VAL A 121 -5.62 -8.10 -6.53
C VAL A 121 -4.11 -8.02 -6.80
N ILE A 122 -3.42 -7.06 -6.19
CA ILE A 122 -1.96 -6.90 -6.31
C ILE A 122 -1.25 -8.15 -5.79
N ARG A 123 -1.61 -8.63 -4.59
CA ARG A 123 -1.03 -9.86 -4.03
C ARG A 123 -1.25 -11.08 -4.92
N GLY A 124 -2.43 -11.24 -5.49
CA GLY A 124 -2.73 -12.32 -6.43
C GLY A 124 -1.86 -12.24 -7.69
N ARG A 125 -1.67 -11.04 -8.23
CA ARG A 125 -0.82 -10.80 -9.40
C ARG A 125 0.66 -11.05 -9.10
N ASP A 126 1.18 -10.61 -7.97
CA ASP A 126 2.57 -10.83 -7.57
C ASP A 126 2.88 -12.31 -7.37
N VAL A 127 1.96 -13.07 -6.77
CA VAL A 127 2.12 -14.53 -6.62
C VAL A 127 2.11 -15.22 -7.99
N ALA A 128 1.22 -14.82 -8.89
CA ALA A 128 1.17 -15.38 -10.25
C ALA A 128 2.43 -15.07 -11.06
N VAL A 129 2.94 -13.84 -10.98
CA VAL A 129 4.19 -13.41 -11.65
C VAL A 129 5.40 -14.13 -11.05
N PHE A 130 5.48 -14.24 -9.72
CA PHE A 130 6.55 -15.00 -9.08
C PHE A 130 6.54 -16.47 -9.48
N ALA A 131 5.36 -17.09 -9.52
CA ALA A 131 5.21 -18.48 -9.90
C ALA A 131 5.57 -18.69 -11.38
N SER A 132 5.07 -17.87 -12.30
CA SER A 132 5.36 -18.04 -13.73
C SER A 132 6.81 -17.71 -14.04
N GLU A 133 7.31 -16.53 -13.68
CA GLU A 133 8.63 -16.08 -14.15
C GLU A 133 9.76 -16.84 -13.47
N LYS A 134 9.77 -16.90 -12.13
CA LYS A 134 10.89 -17.50 -11.41
C LYS A 134 10.91 -19.01 -11.45
N LEU A 135 9.76 -19.68 -11.38
CA LEU A 135 9.75 -21.15 -11.45
C LEU A 135 9.97 -21.62 -12.89
N ASP A 136 9.38 -20.99 -13.90
CA ASP A 136 9.62 -21.41 -15.29
C ASP A 136 11.07 -21.14 -15.70
N GLU A 137 11.67 -20.02 -15.29
CA GLU A 137 13.09 -19.74 -15.56
C GLU A 137 14.00 -20.78 -14.89
N ARG A 138 13.74 -21.12 -13.62
CA ARG A 138 14.50 -22.17 -12.92
C ARG A 138 14.33 -23.52 -13.59
N ASN A 139 13.12 -23.86 -14.02
CA ASN A 139 12.84 -25.14 -14.66
C ASN A 139 13.52 -25.23 -16.04
N LYS A 140 13.49 -24.14 -16.83
CA LYS A 140 14.23 -24.03 -18.09
C LYS A 140 15.73 -24.19 -17.88
N ASN A 141 16.29 -23.55 -16.86
CA ASN A 141 17.71 -23.67 -16.53
C ASN A 141 18.09 -25.08 -16.08
N LEU A 142 17.24 -25.72 -15.26
CA LEU A 142 17.43 -27.12 -14.86
C LEU A 142 17.42 -28.05 -16.07
N HIS A 143 16.45 -27.88 -16.98
CA HIS A 143 16.33 -28.69 -18.18
C HIS A 143 17.53 -28.51 -19.11
N LYS A 144 18.01 -27.27 -19.28
CA LYS A 144 19.22 -26.97 -20.05
C LYS A 144 20.45 -27.64 -19.45
N ASN A 145 20.64 -27.55 -18.13
CA ASN A 145 21.76 -28.18 -17.43
C ASN A 145 21.71 -29.70 -17.52
N TYR A 146 20.52 -30.28 -17.39
CA TYR A 146 20.32 -31.73 -17.56
C TYR A 146 20.73 -32.19 -18.97
N ASN A 147 20.27 -31.48 -20.00
CA ASN A 147 20.61 -31.82 -21.38
C ASN A 147 22.11 -31.68 -21.64
N LEU A 148 22.75 -30.63 -21.12
CA LEU A 148 24.19 -30.42 -21.24
C LEU A 148 24.97 -31.56 -20.56
N LEU A 149 24.62 -31.92 -19.33
CA LEU A 149 25.26 -33.00 -18.59
C LEU A 149 25.08 -34.36 -19.29
N LYS A 150 23.90 -34.59 -19.88
CA LYS A 150 23.64 -35.79 -20.67
C LYS A 150 24.53 -35.85 -21.91
N THR A 151 24.64 -34.74 -22.66
CA THR A 151 25.51 -34.67 -23.83
C THR A 151 26.98 -34.84 -23.48
N GLU A 152 27.46 -34.20 -22.39
CA GLU A 152 28.84 -34.36 -21.93
C GLU A 152 29.15 -35.79 -21.50
N ASN A 153 28.20 -36.45 -20.82
CA ASN A 153 28.37 -37.86 -20.44
C ASN A 153 28.46 -38.76 -21.68
N GLU A 154 27.61 -38.55 -22.68
CA GLU A 154 27.68 -39.28 -23.95
C GLU A 154 29.00 -39.04 -24.69
N GLU A 155 29.49 -37.80 -24.74
CA GLU A 155 30.80 -37.49 -25.32
C GLU A 155 31.95 -38.14 -24.54
N THR A 156 31.88 -38.13 -23.21
CA THR A 156 32.90 -38.73 -22.34
C THR A 156 32.96 -40.24 -22.57
N LYS A 157 31.81 -40.90 -22.71
CA LYS A 157 31.73 -42.32 -23.07
C LYS A 157 32.34 -42.61 -24.43
N ARG A 158 32.08 -41.78 -25.46
CA ARG A 158 32.70 -41.94 -26.79
C ARG A 158 34.22 -41.78 -26.71
N LYS A 159 34.71 -40.74 -26.04
CA LYS A 159 36.16 -40.49 -25.87
C LYS A 159 36.83 -41.65 -25.14
N LEU A 160 36.22 -42.16 -24.06
CA LEU A 160 36.71 -43.34 -23.36
C LEU A 160 36.78 -44.56 -24.27
N HIS A 161 35.76 -44.79 -25.10
CA HIS A 161 35.77 -45.91 -26.05
C HIS A 161 36.91 -45.78 -27.06
N THR A 162 37.12 -44.59 -27.63
CA THR A 162 38.25 -44.34 -28.55
C THR A 162 39.61 -44.57 -27.88
N VAL A 163 39.77 -44.18 -26.62
CA VAL A 163 41.02 -44.45 -25.87
C VAL A 163 41.22 -45.95 -25.66
N ILE A 164 40.15 -46.70 -25.36
CA ILE A 164 40.22 -48.16 -25.23
C ILE A 164 40.61 -48.81 -26.56
N GLU A 165 39.99 -48.41 -27.68
CA GLU A 165 40.32 -48.91 -29.02
C GLU A 165 41.79 -48.63 -29.38
N GLN A 166 42.27 -47.41 -29.15
CA GLN A 166 43.67 -47.05 -29.39
C GLN A 166 44.62 -47.87 -28.52
N PHE A 167 44.26 -48.09 -27.25
CA PHE A 167 45.04 -48.93 -26.35
C PHE A 167 45.10 -50.37 -26.84
N GLU A 168 43.98 -50.95 -27.29
CA GLU A 168 43.96 -52.30 -27.88
C GLU A 168 44.83 -52.43 -29.12
N ILE A 169 44.85 -51.42 -29.99
CA ILE A 169 45.73 -51.39 -31.17
C ILE A 169 47.19 -51.39 -30.73
N LEU A 170 47.58 -50.51 -29.80
CA LEU A 170 48.94 -50.46 -29.27
C LEU A 170 49.36 -51.78 -28.61
N LEU A 171 48.45 -52.45 -27.89
CA LEU A 171 48.73 -53.77 -27.31
C LEU A 171 48.99 -54.84 -28.38
N LYS A 172 48.35 -54.76 -29.55
CA LYS A 172 48.57 -55.69 -30.67
C LYS A 172 49.90 -55.44 -31.39
N GLU A 173 50.40 -54.21 -31.38
CA GLU A 173 51.68 -53.84 -32.00
C GLU A 173 52.90 -54.25 -31.16
N ILE A 174 52.71 -54.50 -29.86
CA ILE A 174 53.79 -54.94 -28.97
C ILE A 174 54.10 -56.42 -29.19
N ASP A 175 55.36 -56.75 -29.48
CA ASP A 175 55.84 -58.13 -29.47
C ASP A 175 56.09 -58.63 -28.04
N TRP A 176 55.03 -59.14 -27.42
CA TRP A 176 55.04 -59.70 -26.06
C TRP A 176 56.02 -60.87 -25.85
N LYS A 177 56.50 -61.52 -26.92
CA LYS A 177 57.48 -62.62 -26.81
C LYS A 177 58.90 -62.12 -26.57
N SER A 178 59.18 -60.87 -26.95
CA SER A 178 60.50 -60.23 -26.78
C SER A 178 60.73 -59.63 -25.40
N ILE A 179 59.68 -59.48 -24.58
CA ILE A 179 59.73 -58.82 -23.28
C ILE A 179 60.04 -59.85 -22.17
N PRO A 180 61.09 -59.64 -21.34
CA PRO A 180 61.38 -60.52 -20.21
C PRO A 180 60.25 -60.49 -19.18
N LYS A 181 59.62 -61.65 -18.93
CA LYS A 181 58.47 -61.78 -18.01
C LYS A 181 58.83 -61.48 -16.55
N ASP A 182 60.11 -61.61 -16.18
CA ASP A 182 60.63 -61.28 -14.85
C ASP A 182 60.97 -59.78 -14.67
N SER A 183 60.77 -58.97 -15.72
CA SER A 183 60.96 -57.52 -15.64
C SER A 183 60.00 -56.89 -14.64
N ARG A 184 60.53 -56.00 -13.80
CA ARG A 184 59.77 -55.17 -12.86
C ARG A 184 58.72 -54.29 -13.57
N HIS A 185 58.96 -53.96 -14.84
CA HIS A 185 58.03 -53.17 -15.65
C HIS A 185 56.84 -54.01 -16.14
N TYR A 186 57.07 -55.28 -16.52
CA TYR A 186 56.03 -56.20 -16.96
C TYR A 186 55.05 -56.53 -15.83
N THR A 187 55.58 -56.87 -14.65
CA THR A 187 54.77 -57.14 -13.46
C THR A 187 53.99 -55.91 -12.97
N ARG A 188 54.57 -54.71 -13.08
CA ARG A 188 53.86 -53.46 -12.75
C ARG A 188 52.71 -53.18 -13.72
N PHE A 189 52.96 -53.37 -15.02
CA PHE A 189 51.94 -53.20 -16.05
C PHE A 189 50.78 -54.17 -15.85
N GLN A 190 51.06 -55.45 -15.60
CA GLN A 190 50.04 -56.46 -15.37
C GLN A 190 49.17 -56.14 -14.14
N LYS A 191 49.78 -55.71 -13.02
CA LYS A 191 49.03 -55.27 -11.83
C LYS A 191 48.15 -54.04 -12.08
N GLN A 192 48.61 -53.11 -12.91
CA GLN A 192 47.82 -51.93 -13.29
C GLN A 192 46.63 -52.31 -14.17
N LEU A 193 46.82 -53.27 -15.08
CA LEU A 193 45.77 -53.80 -15.94
C LEU A 193 44.71 -54.57 -15.13
N GLU A 194 45.16 -55.38 -14.17
CA GLU A 194 44.30 -56.12 -13.25
C GLU A 194 43.51 -55.19 -12.31
N TYR A 195 44.15 -54.10 -11.84
CA TYR A 195 43.46 -53.04 -11.08
C TYR A 195 42.40 -52.35 -11.93
N LEU A 196 42.71 -51.96 -13.17
CA LEU A 196 41.76 -51.32 -14.08
C LEU A 196 40.57 -52.24 -14.39
N GLN A 197 40.82 -53.54 -14.59
CA GLN A 197 39.78 -54.53 -14.82
C GLN A 197 38.84 -54.67 -13.60
N ASN A 198 39.40 -54.71 -12.39
CA ASN A 198 38.62 -54.87 -11.16
C ASN A 198 37.87 -53.60 -10.73
N ALA A 199 38.49 -52.42 -10.88
CA ALA A 199 37.92 -51.16 -10.44
C ALA A 199 36.81 -50.65 -11.36
N TYR A 200 36.93 -50.90 -12.67
CA TYR A 200 36.04 -50.32 -13.67
C TYR A 200 35.19 -51.35 -14.44
N GLN A 201 35.33 -52.65 -14.14
CA GLN A 201 34.57 -53.75 -14.80
C GLN A 201 34.62 -53.69 -16.34
N ILE A 202 35.74 -53.28 -16.92
CA ILE A 202 35.87 -53.00 -18.36
C ILE A 202 35.83 -54.29 -19.21
N LEU A 203 36.01 -55.46 -18.60
CA LEU A 203 35.99 -56.77 -19.26
C LEU A 203 34.95 -57.69 -18.61
N LYS A 204 33.70 -57.56 -19.04
CA LYS A 204 32.69 -58.62 -18.99
C LYS A 204 31.89 -58.61 -20.28
#